data_AF-A0A269YZT7-F1
#
_entry.id   AF-A0A269YZT7-F1
#
_cell.length_a   1.000
_cell.length_b   1.000
_cell.length_c   1.000
_cell.angle_alpha   90.00
_cell.angle_beta   90.00
_cell.angle_gamma   90.00
#
_symmetry.space_group_name_H-M   'P 1'
#
loop_
_entity.id
_entity.type
_entity.pdbx_description
1 polymer ?
#
loop_
_entity_poly.entity_id
_entity_poly.type
_entity_poly.pdbx_seq_one_letter_code
_entity_poly.pdbx_strand_id
1 'polypeptide(L)' 'KNLPNPLANVNLKDFITFPNTAGAKTDDEAIRIAEIANHAGVCDMIKVEVIGDDETLLPDPFETYEACKVLLEKG' A
#
# COMPACT_ATOMS: atom_id res chain seq x y z
N LYS A 1 4.82 15.53 18.31
CA LYS A 1 6.09 14.78 18.51
C LYS A 1 6.99 15.11 17.33
N ASN A 2 8.25 15.52 17.56
CA ASN A 2 9.26 15.58 16.50
C ASN A 2 9.68 14.15 16.16
N LEU A 3 8.90 13.49 15.31
CA LEU A 3 9.29 12.22 14.74
C LEU A 3 10.29 12.51 13.61
N PRO A 4 11.34 11.69 13.45
CA PRO A 4 12.24 11.82 12.32
C PRO A 4 11.43 11.68 11.03
N ASN A 5 11.58 12.64 10.12
CA ASN A 5 11.05 12.52 8.76
C ASN A 5 12.07 11.70 7.95
N PRO A 6 11.77 10.45 7.56
CA PRO A 6 12.70 9.60 6.82
C PRO A 6 13.08 10.19 5.46
N LEU A 7 12.26 11.10 4.93
CA LEU A 7 12.43 11.75 3.64
C LEU A 7 13.02 13.17 3.76
N ALA A 8 13.49 13.58 4.94
CA ALA A 8 13.98 14.96 5.19
C ALA A 8 15.09 15.41 4.22
N ASN A 9 15.93 14.47 3.76
CA ASN A 9 17.04 14.74 2.86
C ASN A 9 16.77 14.29 1.41
N VAL A 10 15.52 13.97 1.06
CA VAL A 10 15.13 13.52 -0.28
C VAL A 10 14.39 14.66 -0.98
N ASN A 11 14.84 15.03 -2.19
CA ASN A 11 14.09 15.94 -3.04
C ASN A 11 12.96 15.16 -3.73
N LEU A 12 11.75 15.23 -3.17
CA LEU A 12 10.59 14.50 -3.69
C LEU A 12 10.15 14.92 -5.10
N LYS A 13 10.67 16.02 -5.65
CA LYS A 13 10.40 16.42 -7.05
C LYS A 13 11.07 15.51 -8.08
N ASP A 14 12.10 14.76 -7.65
CA ASP A 14 12.86 13.88 -8.53
C ASP A 14 12.26 12.46 -8.61
N PHE A 15 11.17 12.20 -7.85
CA PHE A 15 10.59 10.87 -7.68
C PHE A 15 9.07 10.90 -7.68
N ILE A 16 8.45 9.78 -8.05
CA ILE A 16 7.04 9.52 -7.82
C ILE A 16 6.95 8.58 -6.61
N THR A 17 6.21 8.98 -5.59
CA THR A 17 5.91 8.10 -4.45
C THR A 17 5.03 6.94 -4.92
N PHE A 18 5.39 5.71 -4.57
CA PHE A 18 4.59 4.53 -4.90
C PHE A 18 4.12 3.85 -3.61
N PRO A 19 2.91 4.20 -3.12
CA PRO A 19 2.39 3.66 -1.86
C PRO A 19 2.16 2.14 -1.99
N ASN A 20 2.25 1.45 -0.86
CA ASN A 20 1.97 0.03 -0.75
C ASN A 20 1.08 -0.25 0.46
N THR A 21 0.49 -1.44 0.49
CA THR A 21 -0.38 -1.88 1.59
C THR A 21 0.36 -2.75 2.63
N ALA A 22 1.67 -2.55 2.81
CA ALA A 22 2.47 -3.37 3.71
C ALA A 22 1.88 -3.40 5.12
N GLY A 23 1.87 -4.60 5.71
CA GLY A 23 1.26 -4.88 7.01
C GLY A 23 -0.20 -5.32 6.93
N ALA A 24 -0.87 -5.23 5.77
CA ALA A 24 -2.18 -5.84 5.58
C ALA A 24 -2.11 -7.38 5.68
N LYS A 25 -3.07 -7.96 6.39
CA LYS A 25 -3.28 -9.40 6.57
C LYS A 25 -4.51 -9.92 5.84
N THR A 26 -5.42 -9.03 5.46
CA THR A 26 -6.62 -9.35 4.70
C THR A 26 -6.80 -8.39 3.54
N ASP A 27 -7.64 -8.76 2.59
CA ASP A 27 -8.09 -7.93 1.48
C ASP A 27 -8.70 -6.59 1.97
N ASP A 28 -9.58 -6.63 2.96
CA ASP A 28 -10.22 -5.46 3.57
C ASP A 28 -9.20 -4.45 4.12
N GLU A 29 -8.14 -4.94 4.78
CA GLU A 29 -7.07 -4.09 5.29
C GLU A 29 -6.29 -3.45 4.16
N ALA A 30 -5.96 -4.21 3.11
CA ALA A 30 -5.27 -3.70 1.94
C ALA A 30 -6.10 -2.63 1.21
N ILE A 31 -7.40 -2.89 1.00
CA ILE A 31 -8.33 -1.92 0.40
C ILE A 31 -8.38 -0.65 1.25
N ARG A 32 -8.48 -0.76 2.57
CA ARG A 32 -8.51 0.40 3.47
C ARG A 32 -7.23 1.22 3.39
N ILE A 33 -6.06 0.58 3.34
CA ILE A 33 -4.78 1.29 3.19
C ILE A 33 -4.70 1.97 1.83
N ALA A 34 -5.14 1.29 0.76
CA ALA A 34 -5.19 1.87 -0.59
C ALA A 34 -6.10 3.11 -0.64
N GLU A 35 -7.25 3.08 0.04
CA GLU A 35 -8.12 4.24 0.15
C GLU A 35 -7.45 5.41 0.88
N ILE A 36 -6.72 5.15 1.97
CA ILE A 36 -5.94 6.18 2.67
C ILE A 36 -4.87 6.78 1.74
N ALA A 37 -4.16 5.94 0.99
CA ALA A 37 -3.14 6.38 0.04
C ALA A 37 -3.75 7.24 -1.09
N ASN A 38 -4.91 6.86 -1.62
CA ASN A 38 -5.64 7.63 -2.61
C ASN A 38 -6.06 9.01 -2.08
N HIS A 39 -6.60 9.07 -0.85
CA HIS A 39 -6.95 10.33 -0.19
C HIS A 39 -5.73 11.22 0.09
N ALA A 40 -4.54 10.63 0.26
CA ALA A 40 -3.30 11.39 0.42
C ALA A 40 -2.82 12.04 -0.89
N GLY A 41 -3.34 11.63 -2.06
CA GLY A 41 -3.07 12.25 -3.35
C GLY A 41 -1.62 12.12 -3.82
N VAL A 42 -0.90 11.09 -3.35
CA VAL A 42 0.54 10.92 -3.58
C VAL A 42 0.86 10.13 -4.85
N CYS A 43 -0.05 9.31 -5.33
CA CYS A 43 0.07 8.48 -6.54
C CYS A 43 -1.31 8.00 -6.97
N ASP A 44 -1.50 7.79 -8.27
CA ASP A 44 -2.66 7.12 -8.85
C ASP A 44 -2.53 5.59 -8.86
N MET A 45 -1.37 5.05 -8.47
CA MET A 45 -1.10 3.63 -8.37
C MET A 45 -0.90 3.17 -6.92
N ILE A 46 -1.21 1.90 -6.67
CA ILE A 46 -0.95 1.23 -5.39
C ILE A 46 -0.23 -0.10 -5.61
N LYS A 47 0.82 -0.38 -4.84
CA LYS A 47 1.44 -1.70 -4.77
C LYS A 47 0.67 -2.54 -3.76
N VAL A 48 -0.23 -3.40 -4.24
CA VAL A 48 -0.97 -4.34 -3.40
C VAL A 48 -0.03 -5.37 -2.81
N GLU A 49 -0.12 -5.56 -1.50
CA GLU A 49 0.66 -6.48 -0.70
C GLU A 49 -0.23 -6.96 0.46
N VAL A 50 -0.56 -8.26 0.48
CA VAL A 50 -1.29 -8.91 1.59
C VAL A 50 -0.43 -10.05 2.10
N ILE A 51 0.01 -9.98 3.36
CA ILE A 51 0.96 -10.94 3.93
C ILE A 51 0.22 -12.16 4.48
N GLY A 52 0.43 -13.33 3.86
CA GLY A 52 -0.14 -14.60 4.30
C GLY A 52 0.72 -15.35 5.33
N ASP A 53 2.03 -15.08 5.35
CA ASP A 53 2.97 -15.72 6.28
C ASP A 53 3.93 -14.70 6.89
N ASP A 54 3.98 -14.63 8.22
CA ASP A 54 4.75 -13.63 8.96
C ASP A 54 6.26 -13.88 9.00
N GLU A 55 6.70 -15.12 8.75
CA GLU A 55 8.11 -15.49 8.82
C GLU A 55 8.80 -15.27 7.46
N THR A 56 8.17 -15.77 6.40
CA THR A 56 8.67 -15.72 5.02
C THR A 56 8.25 -14.45 4.29
N LEU A 57 7.24 -13.73 4.80
CA LEU A 57 6.59 -12.59 4.13
C LEU A 57 6.00 -12.95 2.76
N LEU A 58 5.71 -14.24 2.53
CA LEU A 58 5.02 -14.65 1.32
C LEU A 58 3.59 -14.08 1.31
N PRO A 59 3.10 -13.68 0.13
CA PRO A 59 1.77 -13.11 0.01
C PRO A 59 0.70 -14.19 0.16
N ASP A 60 -0.46 -13.83 0.69
CA ASP A 60 -1.67 -14.63 0.50
C ASP A 60 -2.19 -14.40 -0.93
N PRO A 61 -2.19 -15.41 -1.81
CA PRO A 61 -2.57 -15.23 -3.20
C PRO A 61 -4.07 -14.96 -3.39
N PHE A 62 -4.95 -15.48 -2.51
CA PHE A 62 -6.39 -15.31 -2.63
C PHE A 62 -6.82 -13.93 -2.14
N GLU A 63 -6.34 -13.52 -0.97
CA GLU A 63 -6.61 -12.18 -0.43
C GLU A 63 -6.03 -11.11 -1.36
N THR A 64 -4.82 -11.32 -1.90
CA THR A 64 -4.23 -10.41 -2.89
C THR A 64 -5.11 -10.29 -4.14
N TYR A 65 -5.63 -11.41 -4.64
CA TYR A 65 -6.52 -11.42 -5.80
C TYR A 65 -7.83 -10.66 -5.55
N GLU A 66 -8.52 -10.93 -4.44
CA GLU A 66 -9.79 -10.25 -4.12
C GLU A 66 -9.57 -8.74 -3.89
N ALA A 67 -8.49 -8.35 -3.19
CA ALA A 67 -8.13 -6.95 -3.04
C ALA A 67 -7.91 -6.26 -4.39
N CYS A 68 -7.14 -6.89 -5.29
CA CYS A 68 -6.87 -6.34 -6.62
C CYS A 68 -8.16 -6.19 -7.44
N LYS A 69 -9.04 -7.18 -7.39
CA LYS A 69 -10.33 -7.16 -8.10
C LYS A 69 -11.20 -5.99 -7.62
N VAL A 70 -11.36 -5.81 -6.31
CA VAL A 70 -12.15 -4.70 -5.74
C VAL A 70 -11.52 -3.34 -6.08
N LEU A 71 -10.19 -3.23 -6.01
CA LEU A 71 -9.50 -1.98 -6.34
C LEU A 71 -9.66 -1.62 -7.82
N LEU A 72 -9.54 -2.58 -8.74
CA LEU A 72 -9.77 -2.37 -10.17
C LEU A 72 -11.20 -1.92 -10.49
N GLU A 73 -12.20 -2.37 -9.72
CA GLU A 73 -13.59 -1.90 -9.86
C GLU A 73 -13.78 -0.45 -9.38
N LYS A 74 -12.92 0.03 -8.47
CA LYS A 74 -12.96 1.40 -7.92
C LYS A 74 -12.28 2.43 -8.83
N GLY A 75 -11.41 2.00 -9.76
CA GLY A 75 -10.69 2.84 -10.72
C GLY A 75 -9.19 2.84 -10.48
#